data_AF-A0A2U3KSF5-F1
#
_entry.id   AF-A0A2U3KSF5-F1
#
_cell.length_a   1.000
_cell.length_b   1.000
_cell.length_c   1.000
_cell.angle_alpha   90.00
_cell.angle_beta   90.00
_cell.angle_gamma   90.00
#
_symmetry.space_group_name_H-M   'P 1'
#
loop_
_entity.id
_entity.type
_entity.pdbx_description
1 polymer ?
#
loop_
_entity_poly.entity_id
_entity_poly.type
_entity_poly.pdbx_seq_one_letter_code
_entity_poly.pdbx_strand_id
1 'polypeptide(L)'
;MAGKVFVSCGQRPPERKNALKIQKLLEDEFHLNAYLAFRVQSLNDIMTITRELRSSDYYLFVDFLRKPKSTLDFQVSLFTHQELALAHHLGFEDMIALQEQGAPLEGFLRYVLSNPEPFTDEGDLLAKIRNLVRDRGWSSSYSRNLVLQRIGTPGSWTYNDHSGTYQTYSWKIRVQNNRPDAAAVGSVCILDHVILPTGVNLESPDRSYLKWAGQAGYERTILPKDFGEIDLLSIHADRPGLFLHSLRDTPREPIVVNDGQYKLGYKLFSQGFPLIWFSVAVDLSWLPPSTDGQWPCNSTATLEAIF
;
A
#
# COMPACT_ATOMS: atom_id res chain seq x y z
N MET A 1 1.39 7.95 -6.09
CA MET A 1 2.05 6.73 -6.59
C MET A 1 1.44 6.38 -7.92
N ALA A 2 2.23 5.86 -8.86
CA ALA A 2 1.73 5.30 -10.11
C ALA A 2 0.98 3.99 -9.83
N GLY A 3 -0.14 3.77 -10.53
CA GLY A 3 -0.87 2.52 -10.54
C GLY A 3 0.06 1.35 -10.90
N LYS A 4 0.00 0.29 -10.11
CA LYS A 4 0.91 -0.84 -10.20
C LYS A 4 0.30 -1.99 -10.98
N VAL A 5 1.03 -2.54 -11.94
CA VAL A 5 0.62 -3.68 -12.77
C VAL A 5 1.43 -4.90 -12.37
N PHE A 6 0.78 -5.99 -12.01
CA PHE A 6 1.45 -7.29 -11.91
C PHE A 6 1.47 -7.93 -13.29
N VAL A 7 2.66 -8.14 -13.86
CA VAL A 7 2.83 -8.77 -15.17
C VAL A 7 3.17 -10.25 -14.97
N SER A 8 2.15 -11.09 -15.17
CA SER A 8 2.30 -12.53 -15.23
C SER A 8 2.62 -12.95 -16.65
N CYS A 9 3.91 -13.20 -16.89
CA CYS A 9 4.46 -13.60 -18.17
C CYS A 9 5.44 -14.73 -17.89
N GLY A 10 5.40 -15.80 -18.67
CA GLY A 10 6.15 -17.02 -18.38
C GLY A 10 7.66 -16.81 -18.14
N GLN A 11 8.30 -17.81 -17.53
CA GLN A 11 9.66 -17.68 -17.03
C GLN A 11 10.77 -18.12 -18.01
N ARG A 12 10.46 -18.57 -19.23
CA ARG A 12 11.47 -18.99 -20.21
C ARG A 12 12.20 -17.76 -20.80
N PRO A 13 13.45 -17.89 -21.29
CA PRO A 13 14.21 -16.76 -21.83
C PRO A 13 13.47 -15.86 -22.85
N PRO A 14 12.75 -16.39 -23.87
CA PRO A 14 12.01 -15.53 -24.80
C PRO A 14 10.85 -14.79 -24.12
N GLU A 15 10.14 -15.45 -23.20
CA GLU A 15 9.01 -14.87 -22.45
C GLU A 15 9.50 -13.71 -21.57
N ARG A 16 10.65 -13.88 -20.89
CA ARG A 16 11.27 -12.80 -20.09
C ARG A 16 11.66 -11.58 -20.92
N LYS A 17 12.15 -11.79 -22.14
CA LYS A 17 12.48 -10.71 -23.06
C LYS A 17 11.22 -9.90 -23.43
N ASN A 18 10.11 -10.59 -23.66
CA ASN A 18 8.81 -9.95 -23.90
C ASN A 18 8.31 -9.21 -22.67
N ALA A 19 8.39 -9.81 -21.48
CA ALA A 19 8.01 -9.16 -20.22
C ALA A 19 8.77 -7.83 -19.98
N LEU A 20 10.07 -7.77 -20.27
CA LEU A 20 10.84 -6.51 -20.17
C LEU A 20 10.34 -5.44 -21.15
N LYS A 21 9.93 -5.83 -22.35
CA LYS A 21 9.35 -4.89 -23.34
C LYS A 21 7.98 -4.41 -22.91
N ILE A 22 7.17 -5.31 -22.34
CA ILE A 22 5.86 -4.99 -21.75
C ILE A 22 6.02 -4.00 -20.60
N GLN A 23 6.95 -4.26 -19.68
CA GLN A 23 7.27 -3.34 -18.58
C GLN A 23 7.60 -1.95 -19.13
N LYS A 24 8.54 -1.87 -20.08
CA LYS A 24 8.94 -0.60 -20.68
C LYS A 24 7.77 0.13 -21.34
N LEU A 25 6.89 -0.59 -22.06
CA LEU A 25 5.69 -0.01 -22.65
C LEU A 25 4.75 0.57 -21.58
N LEU A 26 4.50 -0.16 -20.49
CA LEU A 26 3.62 0.28 -19.40
C LEU A 26 4.21 1.50 -18.66
N GLU A 27 5.51 1.51 -18.42
CA GLU A 27 6.21 2.60 -17.74
C GLU A 27 6.33 3.86 -18.61
N ASP A 28 6.76 3.72 -19.86
CA ASP A 28 7.05 4.84 -20.76
C ASP A 28 5.76 5.49 -21.31
N GLU A 29 4.78 4.68 -21.75
CA GLU A 29 3.59 5.21 -22.43
C GLU A 29 2.41 5.48 -21.48
N PHE A 30 2.31 4.75 -20.37
CA PHE A 30 1.15 4.82 -19.46
C PHE A 30 1.51 5.29 -18.05
N HIS A 31 2.81 5.45 -17.76
CA HIS A 31 3.32 5.83 -16.44
C HIS A 31 2.82 4.89 -15.33
N LEU A 32 2.68 3.60 -15.65
CA LEU A 32 2.32 2.54 -14.73
C LEU A 32 3.58 1.86 -14.20
N ASN A 33 3.59 1.48 -12.93
CA ASN A 33 4.70 0.72 -12.35
C ASN A 33 4.47 -0.78 -12.61
N ALA A 34 5.34 -1.43 -13.38
CA ALA A 34 5.16 -2.84 -13.70
C ALA A 34 6.08 -3.74 -12.84
N TYR A 35 5.48 -4.66 -12.10
CA TYR A 35 6.21 -5.73 -11.41
C TYR A 35 6.31 -6.97 -12.29
N LEU A 36 7.54 -7.42 -12.54
CA LEU A 36 7.83 -8.65 -13.29
C LEU A 36 8.17 -9.80 -12.32
N ALA A 37 7.36 -10.85 -12.32
CA ALA A 37 7.57 -12.03 -11.47
C ALA A 37 8.64 -12.97 -12.07
N PHE A 38 9.90 -12.55 -12.06
CA PHE A 38 11.01 -13.38 -12.51
C PHE A 38 11.62 -14.19 -11.37
N ARG A 39 11.67 -15.52 -11.57
CA ARG A 39 12.24 -16.56 -10.68
C ARG A 39 11.47 -16.77 -9.38
N VAL A 40 10.87 -17.96 -9.30
CA VAL A 40 10.24 -18.51 -8.10
C VAL A 40 10.79 -19.92 -7.96
N GLN A 41 11.64 -20.16 -6.98
CA GLN A 41 12.19 -21.49 -6.71
C GLN A 41 12.03 -21.91 -5.24
N SER A 42 11.51 -21.03 -4.38
CA SER A 42 11.32 -21.27 -2.95
C SER A 42 9.95 -20.82 -2.45
N LEU A 43 9.55 -21.30 -1.27
CA LEU A 43 8.34 -20.83 -0.57
C LEU A 43 8.39 -19.32 -0.27
N ASN A 44 9.56 -18.76 0.01
CA ASN A 44 9.73 -17.33 0.23
C ASN A 44 9.43 -16.51 -1.03
N ASP A 45 9.71 -17.05 -2.21
CA ASP A 45 9.41 -16.38 -3.47
C ASP A 45 7.89 -16.32 -3.71
N ILE A 46 7.15 -17.37 -3.33
CA ILE A 46 5.68 -17.39 -3.40
C ILE A 46 5.08 -16.33 -2.47
N MET A 47 5.62 -16.19 -1.26
CA MET A 47 5.18 -15.14 -0.32
C MET A 47 5.45 -13.74 -0.88
N THR A 48 6.57 -13.56 -1.57
CA THR A 48 6.90 -12.31 -2.26
C THR A 48 5.88 -12.05 -3.37
N ILE A 49 5.62 -13.00 -4.28
CA ILE A 49 4.60 -12.82 -5.32
C ILE A 49 3.24 -12.47 -4.74
N THR A 50 2.83 -13.16 -3.67
CA THR A 50 1.52 -12.89 -3.04
C THR A 50 1.45 -11.45 -2.52
N ARG A 51 2.54 -10.93 -1.94
CA ARG A 51 2.63 -9.55 -1.49
C ARG A 51 2.60 -8.57 -2.68
N GLU A 52 3.31 -8.87 -3.75
CA GLU A 52 3.36 -8.04 -4.94
C GLU A 52 1.99 -8.02 -5.65
N LEU A 53 1.30 -9.17 -5.77
CA LEU A 53 -0.07 -9.26 -6.26
C LEU A 53 -1.04 -8.44 -5.40
N ARG A 54 -0.99 -8.55 -4.07
CA ARG A 54 -1.87 -7.77 -3.17
C ARG A 54 -1.69 -6.26 -3.30
N SER A 55 -0.47 -5.82 -3.58
CA SER A 55 -0.14 -4.40 -3.74
C SER A 55 -0.35 -3.87 -5.17
N SER A 56 -0.54 -4.74 -6.15
CA SER A 56 -0.81 -4.35 -7.54
C SER A 56 -2.27 -3.96 -7.74
N ASP A 57 -2.50 -2.98 -8.60
CA ASP A 57 -3.82 -2.45 -8.93
C ASP A 57 -4.44 -3.15 -10.12
N TYR A 58 -3.60 -3.53 -11.07
CA TYR A 58 -3.98 -4.24 -12.29
C TYR A 58 -3.23 -5.56 -12.42
N TYR A 59 -3.80 -6.47 -13.19
CA TYR A 59 -3.18 -7.75 -13.52
C TYR A 59 -3.14 -7.97 -15.02
N LEU A 60 -1.94 -8.21 -15.55
CA LEU A 60 -1.69 -8.51 -16.95
C LEU A 60 -1.21 -9.95 -17.06
N PHE A 61 -2.03 -10.79 -17.70
CA PHE A 61 -1.76 -12.19 -17.98
C PHE A 61 -1.34 -12.36 -19.44
N VAL A 62 -0.17 -12.98 -19.65
CA VAL A 62 0.32 -13.31 -21.00
C VAL A 62 0.79 -14.76 -21.01
N ASP A 63 0.09 -15.58 -21.78
CA ASP A 63 0.40 -17.00 -21.93
C ASP A 63 0.98 -17.30 -23.32
N PHE A 64 2.16 -17.89 -23.34
CA PHE A 64 2.88 -18.22 -24.56
C PHE A 64 2.73 -19.70 -24.89
N LEU A 65 2.59 -20.00 -26.18
CA LEU A 65 2.59 -21.35 -26.69
C LEU A 65 4.01 -21.92 -26.58
N ARG A 66 4.13 -23.00 -25.81
CA ARG A 66 5.37 -23.73 -25.64
C ARG A 66 5.33 -24.99 -26.49
N LYS A 67 6.38 -25.19 -27.28
CA LYS A 67 6.66 -26.49 -27.89
C LYS A 67 7.13 -27.44 -26.78
N PRO A 68 6.38 -28.51 -26.46
CA PRO A 68 6.78 -29.46 -25.43
C PRO A 68 8.00 -30.24 -25.90
N LYS A 69 9.01 -30.42 -25.03
CA LYS A 69 10.18 -31.26 -25.32
C LYS A 69 9.99 -32.70 -24.82
N SER A 70 9.00 -32.92 -23.98
CA SER A 70 8.65 -34.21 -23.38
C SER A 70 7.14 -34.31 -23.19
N THR A 71 6.62 -35.50 -22.92
CA THR A 71 5.19 -35.71 -22.57
C THR A 71 4.79 -35.09 -21.23
N LEU A 72 5.77 -34.74 -20.39
CA LEU A 72 5.56 -34.07 -19.11
C LEU A 72 5.64 -32.54 -19.22
N ASP A 73 6.06 -32.02 -20.38
CA ASP A 73 6.13 -30.59 -20.62
C ASP A 73 4.74 -30.04 -20.94
N PHE A 74 4.29 -29.09 -20.14
CA PHE A 74 3.09 -28.32 -20.47
C PHE A 74 3.34 -27.39 -21.67
N GLN A 75 2.33 -27.27 -22.52
CA GLN A 75 2.33 -26.36 -23.68
C GLN A 75 2.14 -24.90 -23.28
N VAL A 76 1.96 -24.61 -22.00
CA VAL A 76 1.75 -23.29 -21.42
C VAL A 76 2.55 -23.14 -20.12
N SER A 77 2.53 -21.95 -19.53
CA SER A 77 3.24 -21.67 -18.29
C SER A 77 2.42 -22.03 -17.05
N LEU A 78 2.76 -23.15 -16.39
CA LEU A 78 2.13 -23.54 -15.12
C LEU A 78 2.17 -22.42 -14.06
N PHE A 79 3.32 -21.72 -13.97
CA PHE A 79 3.48 -20.60 -13.03
C PHE A 79 2.52 -19.44 -13.33
N THR A 80 2.39 -19.07 -14.60
CA THR A 80 1.50 -17.98 -15.02
C THR A 80 0.05 -18.33 -14.70
N HIS A 81 -0.34 -19.61 -14.86
CA HIS A 81 -1.67 -20.09 -14.49
C HIS A 81 -1.90 -20.14 -12.96
N GLN A 82 -0.86 -20.44 -12.17
CA GLN A 82 -0.94 -20.35 -10.70
C GLN A 82 -1.13 -18.90 -10.23
N GLU A 83 -0.38 -17.96 -10.81
CA GLU A 83 -0.53 -16.53 -10.54
C GLU A 83 -1.92 -16.03 -10.94
N LEU A 84 -2.48 -16.53 -12.05
CA LEU A 84 -3.84 -16.22 -12.47
C LEU A 84 -4.88 -16.66 -11.45
N ALA A 85 -4.75 -17.87 -10.92
CA ALA A 85 -5.64 -18.38 -9.88
C ALA A 85 -5.54 -17.54 -8.59
N LEU A 86 -4.33 -17.13 -8.21
CA LEU A 86 -4.12 -16.24 -7.07
C LEU A 86 -4.70 -14.85 -7.32
N ALA A 87 -4.51 -14.27 -8.50
CA ALA A 87 -5.07 -12.97 -8.86
C ALA A 87 -6.61 -13.00 -8.79
N HIS A 88 -7.24 -14.04 -9.33
CA HIS A 88 -8.69 -14.21 -9.22
C HIS A 88 -9.13 -14.36 -7.75
N HIS A 89 -8.43 -15.17 -6.94
CA HIS A 89 -8.74 -15.31 -5.51
C HIS A 89 -8.61 -13.98 -4.74
N LEU A 90 -7.64 -13.15 -5.10
CA LEU A 90 -7.44 -11.81 -4.52
C LEU A 90 -8.45 -10.78 -5.06
N GLY A 91 -9.38 -11.18 -5.92
CA GLY A 91 -10.45 -10.33 -6.44
C GLY A 91 -9.95 -9.29 -7.43
N PHE A 92 -8.99 -9.63 -8.30
CA PHE A 92 -8.73 -8.81 -9.48
C PHE A 92 -9.94 -8.84 -10.42
N GLU A 93 -10.62 -7.70 -10.52
CA GLU A 93 -11.78 -7.51 -11.41
C GLU A 93 -11.35 -7.00 -12.78
N ASP A 94 -10.38 -6.08 -12.82
CA ASP A 94 -9.85 -5.54 -14.08
C ASP A 94 -8.53 -6.23 -14.46
N MET A 95 -8.65 -7.22 -15.35
CA MET A 95 -7.56 -8.04 -15.85
C MET A 95 -7.49 -7.92 -17.36
N ILE A 96 -6.26 -7.80 -17.88
CA ILE A 96 -5.99 -7.98 -19.31
C ILE A 96 -5.37 -9.37 -19.47
N ALA A 97 -5.96 -10.19 -20.32
CA ALA A 97 -5.47 -11.53 -20.61
C ALA A 97 -5.21 -11.70 -22.10
N LEU A 98 -4.00 -12.10 -22.44
CA LEU A 98 -3.61 -12.43 -23.80
C LEU A 98 -3.02 -13.83 -23.87
N GLN A 99 -3.25 -14.52 -24.98
CA GLN A 99 -2.75 -15.86 -25.21
C GLN A 99 -2.22 -16.01 -26.64
N GLU A 100 -1.07 -16.67 -26.79
CA GLU A 100 -0.49 -16.90 -28.11
C GLU A 100 -1.39 -17.84 -28.93
N GLN A 101 -1.59 -17.51 -30.20
CA GLN A 101 -2.43 -18.27 -31.11
C GLN A 101 -2.01 -19.75 -31.14
N GLY A 102 -2.96 -20.64 -30.84
CA GLY A 102 -2.73 -22.09 -30.82
C GLY A 102 -2.30 -22.65 -29.47
N ALA A 103 -2.08 -21.82 -28.45
CA ALA A 103 -1.98 -22.31 -27.08
C ALA A 103 -3.32 -22.91 -26.61
N PRO A 104 -3.29 -24.03 -25.86
CA PRO A 104 -4.51 -24.70 -25.43
C PRO A 104 -5.24 -23.91 -24.33
N LEU A 105 -6.58 -23.85 -24.45
CA LEU A 105 -7.46 -23.35 -23.39
C LEU A 105 -7.72 -24.47 -22.38
N GLU A 106 -6.84 -24.59 -21.39
CA GLU A 106 -6.88 -25.66 -20.38
C GLU A 106 -7.06 -25.15 -18.94
N GLY A 107 -7.50 -26.04 -18.06
CA GLY A 107 -7.57 -25.81 -16.62
C GLY A 107 -8.45 -24.62 -16.23
N PHE A 108 -7.95 -23.81 -15.28
CA PHE A 108 -8.65 -22.65 -14.71
C PHE A 108 -8.99 -21.60 -15.78
N LEU A 109 -8.10 -21.41 -16.76
CA LEU A 109 -8.24 -20.40 -17.81
C LEU A 109 -9.50 -20.61 -18.64
N ARG A 110 -9.84 -21.86 -18.99
CA ARG A 110 -11.06 -22.20 -19.74
C ARG A 110 -12.35 -21.70 -19.07
N TYR A 111 -12.39 -21.68 -17.74
CA TYR A 111 -13.60 -21.36 -16.97
C TYR A 111 -13.65 -19.91 -16.51
N VAL A 112 -12.50 -19.28 -16.26
CA VAL A 112 -12.42 -17.94 -15.65
C VAL A 112 -12.06 -16.86 -16.66
N LEU A 113 -11.24 -17.18 -17.66
CA LEU A 113 -10.86 -16.27 -18.73
C LEU A 113 -11.29 -16.88 -20.06
N SER A 114 -12.59 -16.97 -20.29
CA SER A 114 -13.13 -17.74 -21.43
C SER A 114 -12.72 -17.20 -22.81
N ASN A 115 -12.23 -15.95 -22.91
CA ASN A 115 -11.83 -15.31 -24.15
C ASN A 115 -10.56 -14.43 -23.95
N PRO A 116 -9.36 -15.00 -23.75
CA PRO A 116 -8.14 -14.22 -23.77
C PRO A 116 -7.92 -13.65 -25.19
N GLU A 117 -7.36 -12.45 -25.29
CA GLU A 117 -7.08 -11.83 -26.58
C GLU A 117 -5.94 -12.59 -27.28
N PRO A 118 -6.15 -13.17 -28.48
CA PRO A 118 -5.12 -13.94 -29.16
C PRO A 118 -4.04 -13.02 -29.72
N PHE A 119 -2.77 -13.43 -29.66
CA PHE A 119 -1.66 -12.75 -30.35
C PHE A 119 -0.78 -13.72 -31.16
N THR A 120 -0.13 -13.25 -32.22
CA THR A 120 0.68 -14.10 -33.11
C THR A 120 2.18 -13.96 -32.93
N ASP A 121 2.65 -12.78 -32.54
CA ASP A 121 4.07 -12.48 -32.36
C ASP A 121 4.27 -11.33 -31.37
N GLU A 122 5.52 -10.95 -31.15
CA GLU A 122 5.90 -9.89 -30.22
C GLU A 122 5.33 -8.51 -30.60
N GLY A 123 5.34 -8.15 -31.89
CA GLY A 123 4.86 -6.85 -32.34
C GLY A 123 3.36 -6.74 -32.15
N ASP A 124 2.63 -7.80 -32.50
CA ASP A 124 1.19 -7.92 -32.27
C ASP A 124 0.84 -7.91 -30.78
N LEU A 125 1.57 -8.65 -29.94
CA LEU A 125 1.41 -8.65 -28.48
C LEU A 125 1.49 -7.24 -27.88
N LEU A 126 2.53 -6.46 -28.22
CA LEU A 126 2.71 -5.12 -27.71
C LEU A 126 1.63 -4.15 -28.23
N ALA A 127 1.20 -4.30 -29.48
CA ALA A 127 0.12 -3.52 -30.05
C ALA A 127 -1.21 -3.78 -29.33
N LYS A 128 -1.54 -5.05 -29.07
CA LYS A 128 -2.75 -5.46 -28.35
C LYS A 128 -2.76 -5.00 -26.91
N ILE A 129 -1.64 -5.13 -26.20
CA ILE A 129 -1.52 -4.60 -24.82
C ILE A 129 -1.79 -3.10 -24.82
N ARG A 130 -1.16 -2.34 -25.73
CA ARG A 130 -1.37 -0.89 -25.82
C ARG A 130 -2.84 -0.53 -26.03
N ASN A 131 -3.52 -1.23 -26.94
CA ASN A 131 -4.94 -0.99 -27.22
C ASN A 131 -5.81 -1.35 -26.01
N LEU A 132 -5.62 -2.53 -25.42
CA LEU A 132 -6.41 -2.99 -24.28
C LEU A 132 -6.23 -2.10 -23.05
N VAL A 133 -5.02 -1.64 -22.76
CA VAL A 133 -4.76 -0.70 -21.66
C VAL A 133 -5.50 0.63 -21.88
N ARG A 134 -5.54 1.14 -23.12
CA ARG A 134 -6.31 2.35 -23.47
C ARG A 134 -7.81 2.13 -23.37
N ASP A 135 -8.31 1.04 -23.94
CA ASP A 135 -9.74 0.72 -23.98
C ASP A 135 -10.30 0.48 -22.58
N ARG A 136 -9.51 -0.14 -21.69
CA ARG A 136 -9.84 -0.34 -20.28
C ARG A 136 -9.66 0.91 -19.42
N GLY A 137 -9.00 1.95 -19.94
CA GLY A 137 -8.74 3.18 -19.19
C GLY A 137 -7.83 2.99 -17.99
N TRP A 138 -6.88 2.04 -18.06
CA TRP A 138 -5.89 1.84 -17.00
C TRP A 138 -5.13 3.15 -16.76
N SER A 139 -5.20 3.63 -15.52
CA SER A 139 -4.64 4.92 -15.10
C SER A 139 -3.61 4.73 -14.00
N SER A 140 -2.54 5.52 -14.08
CA SER A 140 -1.53 5.64 -13.02
C SER A 140 -2.07 6.31 -11.74
N SER A 141 -3.26 6.91 -11.77
CA SER A 141 -3.89 7.52 -10.60
C SER A 141 -4.81 6.57 -9.81
N TYR A 142 -5.18 5.45 -10.41
CA TYR A 142 -6.02 4.45 -9.76
C TYR A 142 -5.20 3.60 -8.80
N SER A 143 -5.82 3.23 -7.68
CA SER A 143 -5.35 2.13 -6.88
C SER A 143 -6.54 1.36 -6.30
N ARG A 144 -6.42 0.03 -6.26
CA ARG A 144 -7.38 -0.83 -5.56
C ARG A 144 -7.16 -0.85 -4.05
N ASN A 145 -6.06 -0.26 -3.60
CA ASN A 145 -5.63 -0.17 -2.20
C ASN A 145 -5.84 1.25 -1.68
N LEU A 146 -5.88 1.40 -0.35
CA LEU A 146 -5.75 2.71 0.26
C LEU A 146 -4.30 3.20 0.08
N VAL A 147 -4.14 4.47 -0.29
CA VAL A 147 -2.84 5.07 -0.59
C VAL A 147 -2.46 6.04 0.52
N LEU A 148 -1.34 5.78 1.17
CA LEU A 148 -0.76 6.71 2.14
C LEU A 148 0.02 7.80 1.42
N GLN A 149 -0.23 9.05 1.79
CA GLN A 149 0.56 10.18 1.32
C GLN A 149 1.65 10.57 2.33
N ARG A 150 2.58 11.41 1.88
CA ARG A 150 3.62 11.98 2.74
C ARG A 150 2.99 12.66 3.96
N ILE A 151 3.62 12.47 5.12
CA ILE A 151 3.23 13.13 6.36
C ILE A 151 3.32 14.65 6.16
N GLY A 152 2.26 15.35 6.52
CA GLY A 152 2.19 16.81 6.42
C GLY A 152 3.07 17.49 7.47
N THR A 153 3.23 18.81 7.34
CA THR A 153 3.80 19.62 8.43
C THR A 153 2.89 19.55 9.65
N PRO A 154 3.45 19.56 10.88
CA PRO A 154 2.63 19.61 12.07
C PRO A 154 1.79 20.89 12.05
N GLY A 155 0.51 20.77 12.38
CA GLY A 155 -0.27 21.94 12.71
C GLY A 155 -0.25 22.17 14.22
N SER A 156 -0.35 23.44 14.61
CA SER A 156 -0.46 23.85 16.01
C SER A 156 -1.90 24.22 16.31
N TRP A 157 -2.41 23.71 17.44
CA TRP A 157 -3.72 24.11 17.95
C TRP A 157 -3.78 23.95 19.45
N THR A 158 -4.70 24.71 20.04
CA THR A 158 -5.06 24.58 21.44
C THR A 158 -6.02 23.42 21.61
N TYR A 159 -5.58 22.38 22.31
CA TYR A 159 -6.41 21.25 22.66
C TYR A 159 -7.02 21.46 24.04
N ASN A 160 -8.32 21.20 24.15
CA ASN A 160 -9.07 21.27 25.40
C ASN A 160 -9.66 19.89 25.67
N ASP A 161 -9.30 19.29 26.78
CA ASP A 161 -9.97 18.09 27.28
C ASP A 161 -10.19 18.16 28.80
N HIS A 162 -10.67 17.07 29.37
CA HIS A 162 -10.93 16.96 30.81
C HIS A 162 -9.65 17.08 31.66
N SER A 163 -8.46 17.04 31.06
CA SER A 163 -7.16 17.22 31.72
C SER A 163 -6.62 18.66 31.62
N GLY A 164 -7.30 19.54 30.88
CA GLY A 164 -7.01 20.97 30.79
C GLY A 164 -6.86 21.50 29.36
N THR A 165 -6.21 22.65 29.25
CA THR A 165 -5.91 23.32 27.98
C THR A 165 -4.41 23.30 27.76
N TYR A 166 -3.97 22.76 26.62
CA TYR A 166 -2.55 22.74 26.25
C TYR A 166 -2.36 23.01 24.76
N GLN A 167 -1.23 23.63 24.41
CA GLN A 167 -0.82 23.76 23.01
C GLN A 167 -0.21 22.44 22.56
N THR A 168 -0.67 21.96 21.41
CA THR A 168 -0.16 20.73 20.82
C THR A 168 0.26 20.96 19.37
N TYR A 169 1.32 20.25 18.99
CA TYR A 169 1.71 20.10 17.60
C TYR A 169 1.44 18.65 17.22
N SER A 170 0.60 18.42 16.21
CA SER A 170 0.28 17.06 15.79
C SER A 170 0.56 16.84 14.32
N TRP A 171 1.11 15.66 14.03
CA TRP A 171 1.40 15.22 12.69
C TRP A 171 0.30 14.31 12.20
N LYS A 172 -0.04 14.51 10.94
CA LYS A 172 -1.12 13.80 10.27
C LYS A 172 -0.59 13.07 9.06
N ILE A 173 -1.18 11.91 8.81
CA ILE A 173 -1.01 11.22 7.53
C ILE A 173 -2.33 11.22 6.77
N ARG A 174 -2.26 11.57 5.48
CA ARG A 174 -3.41 11.47 4.59
C ARG A 174 -3.50 10.06 4.01
N VAL A 175 -4.68 9.49 4.11
CA VAL A 175 -5.07 8.21 3.52
C VAL A 175 -6.07 8.51 2.40
N GLN A 176 -5.75 8.08 1.18
CA GLN A 176 -6.61 8.28 0.01
C GLN A 176 -7.26 6.99 -0.43
N ASN A 177 -8.52 7.09 -0.83
CA ASN A 177 -9.21 6.05 -1.56
C ASN A 177 -9.28 6.43 -3.04
N ASN A 178 -8.40 5.85 -3.85
CA ASN A 178 -8.37 6.14 -5.28
C ASN A 178 -9.33 5.27 -6.11
N ARG A 179 -10.11 4.40 -5.48
CA ARG A 179 -11.16 3.63 -6.16
C ARG A 179 -12.33 4.56 -6.54
N PRO A 180 -12.88 4.46 -7.76
CA PRO A 180 -14.11 5.17 -8.16
C PRO A 180 -15.39 4.45 -7.72
N ASP A 181 -15.29 3.19 -7.33
CA ASP A 181 -16.41 2.24 -7.26
C ASP A 181 -16.71 1.70 -5.86
N ALA A 182 -15.75 1.82 -4.92
CA ALA A 182 -15.90 1.28 -3.57
C ALA A 182 -15.45 2.28 -2.50
N ALA A 183 -16.24 2.40 -1.43
CA ALA A 183 -15.87 3.17 -0.24
C ALA A 183 -15.04 2.30 0.72
N ALA A 184 -14.10 2.91 1.43
CA ALA A 184 -13.34 2.28 2.51
C ALA A 184 -14.09 2.45 3.83
N VAL A 185 -15.03 1.54 4.08
CA VAL A 185 -15.93 1.56 5.24
C VAL A 185 -15.23 1.03 6.49
N GLY A 186 -15.49 1.67 7.63
CA GLY A 186 -14.94 1.22 8.91
C GLY A 186 -13.43 1.38 9.01
N SER A 187 -12.88 2.44 8.41
CA SER A 187 -11.44 2.67 8.43
C SER A 187 -10.98 3.07 9.84
N VAL A 188 -10.08 2.27 10.43
CA VAL A 188 -9.51 2.50 11.77
C VAL A 188 -8.00 2.32 11.75
N CYS A 189 -7.28 3.10 12.54
CA CYS A 189 -5.83 3.05 12.64
C CYS A 189 -5.39 2.84 14.09
N ILE A 190 -4.33 2.07 14.30
CA ILE A 190 -3.72 1.86 15.62
C ILE A 190 -2.21 2.03 15.54
N LEU A 191 -1.61 2.46 16.65
CA LEU A 191 -0.20 2.21 16.90
C LEU A 191 -0.04 0.76 17.36
N ASP A 192 0.76 -0.02 16.64
CA ASP A 192 0.99 -1.42 16.92
C ASP A 192 2.20 -1.62 17.83
N HIS A 193 3.29 -0.94 17.51
CA HIS A 193 4.56 -1.07 18.24
C HIS A 193 5.44 0.17 18.11
N VAL A 194 6.41 0.28 19.02
CA VAL A 194 7.42 1.34 19.09
C VAL A 194 8.81 0.69 19.13
N ILE A 195 9.65 1.02 18.17
CA ILE A 195 11.06 0.65 18.20
C ILE A 195 11.84 1.81 18.83
N LEU A 196 12.48 1.52 19.96
CA LEU A 196 13.30 2.46 20.73
C LEU A 196 14.64 2.76 20.02
N PRO A 197 15.37 3.82 20.44
CA PRO A 197 16.72 4.11 19.94
C PRO A 197 17.70 2.95 20.12
N THR A 198 17.47 2.10 21.12
CA THR A 198 18.26 0.89 21.39
C THR A 198 17.96 -0.26 20.42
N GLY A 199 16.97 -0.12 19.52
CA GLY A 199 16.49 -1.16 18.63
C GLY A 199 15.48 -2.14 19.27
N VAL A 200 15.18 -1.97 20.56
CA VAL A 200 14.17 -2.79 21.25
C VAL A 200 12.78 -2.48 20.71
N ASN A 201 12.04 -3.52 20.34
CA ASN A 201 10.66 -3.42 19.88
C ASN A 201 9.70 -3.62 21.06
N LEU A 202 8.91 -2.59 21.37
CA LEU A 202 7.89 -2.62 22.40
C LEU A 202 6.50 -2.62 21.77
N GLU A 203 5.58 -3.41 22.30
CA GLU A 203 4.16 -3.26 21.96
C GLU A 203 3.67 -1.87 22.34
N SER A 204 2.72 -1.33 21.57
CA SER A 204 2.15 -0.03 21.87
C SER A 204 1.51 -0.04 23.28
N PRO A 205 1.82 0.95 24.13
CA PRO A 205 1.17 1.11 25.44
C PRO A 205 -0.30 1.53 25.30
N ASP A 206 -0.74 1.88 24.09
CA ASP A 206 -2.12 2.19 23.74
C ASP A 206 -2.47 1.62 22.36
N ARG A 207 -3.31 0.59 22.34
CA ARG A 207 -3.77 -0.09 21.12
C ARG A 207 -5.16 0.36 20.68
N SER A 208 -5.68 1.44 21.28
CA SER A 208 -6.98 2.02 20.94
C SER A 208 -6.92 2.73 19.58
N TYR A 209 -8.07 2.92 18.95
CA TYR A 209 -8.14 3.56 17.64
C TYR A 209 -7.69 5.02 17.70
N LEU A 210 -6.93 5.44 16.69
CA LEU A 210 -6.44 6.81 16.51
C LEU A 210 -7.52 7.70 15.91
N LYS A 211 -7.46 8.98 16.26
CA LYS A 211 -8.43 9.99 15.85
C LYS A 211 -8.26 10.34 14.38
N TRP A 212 -9.39 10.50 13.70
CA TRP A 212 -9.44 11.11 12.38
C TRP A 212 -9.58 12.64 12.51
N ALA A 213 -8.74 13.38 11.80
CA ALA A 213 -8.76 14.83 11.82
C ALA A 213 -10.08 15.39 11.25
N GLY A 214 -10.55 16.50 11.81
CA GLY A 214 -11.71 17.23 11.31
C GLY A 214 -13.08 16.59 11.58
N GLN A 215 -13.14 15.49 12.34
CA GLN A 215 -14.41 14.86 12.75
C GLN A 215 -14.39 14.42 14.22
N ALA A 216 -15.58 14.25 14.78
CA ALA A 216 -15.76 13.55 16.04
C ALA A 216 -15.77 12.04 15.75
N GLY A 217 -14.79 11.30 16.28
CA GLY A 217 -14.72 9.84 16.16
C GLY A 217 -13.35 9.29 15.76
N TYR A 218 -13.25 7.96 15.82
CA TYR A 218 -12.02 7.18 15.62
C TYR A 218 -12.13 6.16 14.49
N GLU A 219 -13.28 6.16 13.83
CA GLU A 219 -13.60 5.38 12.64
C GLU A 219 -14.03 6.34 11.54
N ARG A 220 -13.67 6.05 10.29
CA ARG A 220 -14.09 6.86 9.13
C ARG A 220 -14.46 5.97 7.96
N THR A 221 -15.47 6.39 7.22
CA THR A 221 -15.67 5.91 5.85
C THR A 221 -14.98 6.87 4.89
N ILE A 222 -14.05 6.37 4.07
CA ILE A 222 -13.41 7.17 3.00
C ILE A 222 -14.13 6.87 1.69
N LEU A 223 -14.88 7.83 1.17
CA LEU A 223 -15.67 7.68 -0.04
C LEU A 223 -14.78 7.45 -1.28
N PRO A 224 -15.36 6.95 -2.39
CA PRO A 224 -14.63 6.85 -3.66
C PRO A 224 -14.02 8.19 -4.07
N LYS A 225 -12.76 8.17 -4.50
CA LYS A 225 -11.97 9.37 -4.89
C LYS A 225 -11.84 10.43 -3.80
N ASP A 226 -11.99 10.05 -2.53
CA ASP A 226 -11.88 10.93 -1.37
C ASP A 226 -10.69 10.56 -0.47
N PHE A 227 -10.50 11.31 0.61
CA PHE A 227 -9.45 11.09 1.58
C PHE A 227 -9.90 11.31 3.04
N GLY A 228 -9.06 10.82 3.95
CA GLY A 228 -9.12 11.14 5.37
C GLY A 228 -7.72 11.40 5.91
N GLU A 229 -7.62 12.08 7.05
CA GLU A 229 -6.36 12.33 7.73
C GLU A 229 -6.41 11.74 9.13
N ILE A 230 -5.38 10.99 9.50
CA ILE A 230 -5.24 10.38 10.83
C ILE A 230 -4.24 11.20 11.63
N ASP A 231 -4.58 11.53 12.87
CA ASP A 231 -3.64 12.08 13.84
C ASP A 231 -2.69 10.95 14.29
N LEU A 232 -1.44 10.97 13.80
CA LEU A 232 -0.46 9.93 14.09
C LEU A 232 0.09 10.03 15.51
N LEU A 233 0.54 11.22 15.86
CA LEU A 233 1.16 11.55 17.13
C LEU A 233 1.11 13.06 17.36
N SER A 234 1.30 13.45 18.61
CA SER A 234 1.45 14.82 19.00
C SER A 234 2.57 15.02 20.01
N ILE A 235 3.11 16.24 20.06
CA ILE A 235 3.91 16.73 21.18
C ILE A 235 3.13 17.82 21.90
N HIS A 236 3.33 17.91 23.21
CA HIS A 236 2.68 18.91 24.04
C HIS A 236 3.71 19.97 24.46
N ALA A 237 3.26 21.21 24.54
CA ALA A 237 4.07 22.35 24.97
C ALA A 237 4.49 22.27 26.45
N ASP A 238 3.59 21.74 27.28
CA ASP A 238 3.65 21.76 28.74
C ASP A 238 4.17 20.46 29.34
N ARG A 239 4.26 19.38 28.55
CA ARG A 239 4.66 18.04 29.02
C ARG A 239 5.62 17.35 28.07
N PRO A 240 6.63 16.63 28.60
CA PRO A 240 7.56 15.86 27.77
C PRO A 240 6.91 14.62 27.17
N GLY A 241 7.37 14.28 25.97
CA GLY A 241 7.07 13.01 25.30
C GLY A 241 6.20 13.11 24.05
N LEU A 242 5.98 11.94 23.44
CA LEU A 242 5.05 11.76 22.33
C LEU A 242 3.71 11.28 22.88
N PHE A 243 2.63 11.84 22.36
CA PHE A 243 1.27 11.53 22.77
C PHE A 243 0.45 11.01 21.59
N LEU A 244 -0.61 10.26 21.89
CA LEU A 244 -1.58 9.80 20.90
C LEU A 244 -2.93 10.47 21.14
N HIS A 245 -3.60 10.87 20.06
CA HIS A 245 -5.01 11.18 20.08
C HIS A 245 -5.80 9.89 19.81
N SER A 246 -5.98 9.06 20.84
CA SER A 246 -6.67 7.78 20.75
C SER A 246 -8.03 7.78 21.45
N LEU A 247 -8.80 6.71 21.23
CA LEU A 247 -10.08 6.40 21.88
C LEU A 247 -9.92 5.96 23.36
N ARG A 248 -8.70 5.93 23.86
CA ARG A 248 -8.43 5.52 25.24
C ARG A 248 -9.15 6.46 26.23
N ASP A 249 -10.00 5.87 27.07
CA ASP A 249 -10.81 6.58 28.07
C ASP A 249 -10.07 6.75 29.41
N THR A 250 -8.80 7.17 29.34
CA THR A 250 -7.98 7.51 30.52
C THR A 250 -7.16 8.76 30.20
N PRO A 251 -6.62 9.47 31.22
CA PRO A 251 -5.66 10.53 30.98
C PRO A 251 -4.57 10.08 30.01
N ARG A 252 -4.22 10.98 29.09
CA ARG A 252 -3.23 10.70 28.03
C ARG A 252 -1.85 10.71 28.63
N GLU A 253 -1.25 9.53 28.71
CA GLU A 253 0.16 9.36 29.05
C GLU A 253 1.01 9.34 27.77
N PRO A 254 2.24 9.85 27.83
CA PRO A 254 3.14 9.80 26.69
C PRO A 254 3.51 8.35 26.37
N ILE A 255 3.54 8.00 25.08
CA ILE A 255 3.97 6.68 24.60
C ILE A 255 5.49 6.50 24.71
N VAL A 256 6.25 7.60 24.65
CA VAL A 256 7.68 7.69 24.96
C VAL A 256 7.96 9.05 25.59
N VAL A 257 8.88 9.12 26.55
CA VAL A 257 9.20 10.36 27.30
C VAL A 257 10.56 10.93 26.93
N ASN A 258 11.54 10.06 26.67
CA ASN A 258 12.93 10.48 26.49
C ASN A 258 13.19 10.96 25.06
N ASP A 259 14.12 11.89 24.91
CA ASP A 259 14.64 12.28 23.60
C ASP A 259 15.29 11.11 22.86
N GLY A 260 15.25 11.14 21.53
CA GLY A 260 15.94 10.17 20.69
C GLY A 260 15.20 9.82 19.39
N GLN A 261 15.78 8.85 18.68
CA GLN A 261 15.27 8.36 17.41
C GLN A 261 14.41 7.11 17.60
N TYR A 262 13.16 7.20 17.19
CA TYR A 262 12.15 6.16 17.33
C TYR A 262 11.62 5.74 15.96
N LYS A 263 11.08 4.53 15.89
CA LYS A 263 10.25 4.10 14.75
C LYS A 263 8.91 3.59 15.24
N LEU A 264 7.84 4.26 14.84
CA LEU A 264 6.46 3.96 15.22
C LEU A 264 5.80 3.12 14.13
N GLY A 265 5.36 1.91 14.48
CA GLY A 265 4.70 0.99 13.56
C GLY A 265 3.18 1.06 13.68
N TYR A 266 2.50 1.34 12.57
CA TYR A 266 1.04 1.52 12.53
C TYR A 266 0.36 0.45 11.68
N LYS A 267 -0.91 0.21 11.99
CA LYS A 267 -1.81 -0.65 11.21
C LYS A 267 -3.08 0.11 10.87
N LEU A 268 -3.47 0.08 9.59
CA LEU A 268 -4.71 0.64 9.09
C LEU A 268 -5.60 -0.47 8.53
N PHE A 269 -6.79 -0.59 9.12
CA PHE A 269 -7.82 -1.54 8.74
C PHE A 269 -8.94 -0.81 8.03
N SER A 270 -9.53 -1.43 7.01
CA SER A 270 -10.79 -1.01 6.40
C SER A 270 -11.47 -2.23 5.79
N GLN A 271 -12.80 -2.27 5.83
CA GLN A 271 -13.55 -3.33 5.19
C GLN A 271 -13.32 -3.31 3.67
N GLY A 272 -13.06 -4.47 3.07
CA GLY A 272 -12.87 -4.62 1.62
C GLY A 272 -11.52 -4.15 1.08
N PHE A 273 -10.61 -3.71 1.95
CA PHE A 273 -9.24 -3.33 1.58
C PHE A 273 -8.22 -4.19 2.31
N PRO A 274 -7.05 -4.48 1.70
CA PRO A 274 -5.96 -5.14 2.40
C PRO A 274 -5.48 -4.33 3.61
N LEU A 275 -5.02 -5.04 4.64
CA LEU A 275 -4.39 -4.43 5.82
C LEU A 275 -3.11 -3.68 5.39
N ILE A 276 -3.03 -2.41 5.76
CA ILE A 276 -1.84 -1.59 5.51
C ILE A 276 -1.00 -1.52 6.78
N TRP A 277 0.27 -1.82 6.62
CA TRP A 277 1.31 -1.64 7.63
C TRP A 277 2.23 -0.54 7.15
N PHE A 278 2.54 0.41 8.01
CA PHE A 278 3.50 1.45 7.70
C PHE A 278 4.26 1.84 8.95
N SER A 279 5.42 2.47 8.76
CA SER A 279 6.20 2.98 9.88
C SER A 279 6.54 4.44 9.70
N VAL A 280 6.74 5.12 10.81
CA VAL A 280 7.17 6.51 10.83
C VAL A 280 8.42 6.62 11.69
N ALA A 281 9.51 7.08 11.09
CA ALA A 281 10.70 7.46 11.84
C ALA A 281 10.44 8.80 12.53
N VAL A 282 10.82 8.90 13.79
CA VAL A 282 10.63 10.09 14.63
C VAL A 282 11.94 10.45 15.29
N ASP A 283 12.41 11.68 15.07
CA ASP A 283 13.46 12.26 15.90
C ASP A 283 12.81 13.21 16.90
N LEU A 284 12.78 12.82 18.18
CA LEU A 284 12.18 13.59 19.26
C LEU A 284 13.26 14.34 20.01
N SER A 285 13.10 15.66 20.10
CA SER A 285 13.80 16.49 21.06
C SER A 285 12.80 17.36 21.82
N TRP A 286 12.71 17.13 23.13
CA TRP A 286 11.89 17.93 24.02
C TRP A 286 12.73 18.97 24.74
N LEU A 287 12.28 20.22 24.69
CA LEU A 287 12.89 21.31 25.41
C LEU A 287 11.83 21.92 26.33
N PRO A 288 12.12 22.05 27.65
CA PRO A 288 11.18 22.67 28.58
C PRO A 288 10.92 24.12 28.17
N PRO A 289 9.71 24.65 28.42
CA PRO A 289 9.45 26.06 28.24
C PRO A 289 10.42 26.90 29.08
N SER A 290 10.93 27.99 28.53
CA SER A 290 11.77 28.91 29.29
C SER A 290 10.94 29.54 30.42
N THR A 291 11.56 29.71 31.59
CA THR A 291 10.91 30.25 32.79
C THR A 291 10.44 31.70 32.66
N ASP A 292 10.80 32.38 31.56
CA ASP A 292 10.75 33.84 31.44
C ASP A 292 9.45 34.33 30.77
N GLY A 293 8.37 33.55 30.84
CA GLY A 293 7.03 33.97 30.40
C GLY A 293 6.86 34.11 28.88
N GLN A 294 7.90 33.81 28.10
CA GLN A 294 7.77 33.61 26.67
C GLN A 294 7.41 32.14 26.42
N TRP A 295 6.41 31.90 25.56
CA TRP A 295 6.02 30.56 25.12
C TRP A 295 6.69 30.14 23.79
N PRO A 296 8.03 30.19 23.57
CA PRO A 296 8.60 29.47 22.44
C PRO A 296 8.83 28.03 22.89
N CYS A 297 7.83 27.18 22.68
CA CYS A 297 8.03 25.74 22.80
C CYS A 297 9.00 25.31 21.70
N ASN A 298 10.26 25.05 22.07
CA ASN A 298 11.28 24.55 21.15
C ASN A 298 11.28 23.02 21.03
N SER A 299 10.27 22.35 21.59
CA SER A 299 10.09 20.91 21.40
C SER A 299 9.80 20.63 19.93
N THR A 300 10.52 19.69 19.35
CA THR A 300 10.38 19.35 17.93
C THR A 300 10.29 17.85 17.75
N ALA A 301 9.51 17.46 16.74
CA ALA A 301 9.61 16.14 16.16
C ALA A 301 9.77 16.27 14.66
N THR A 302 10.68 15.51 14.06
CA THR A 302 10.76 15.37 12.61
C THR A 302 10.30 13.97 12.23
N LEU A 303 9.49 13.88 11.17
CA LEU A 303 8.89 12.62 10.74
C LEU A 303 9.24 12.30 9.30
N GLU A 304 9.57 11.03 9.08
CA GLU A 304 9.70 10.44 7.76
C GLU A 304 8.87 9.17 7.68
N ALA A 305 7.98 9.10 6.67
CA ALA A 305 7.18 7.91 6.43
C ALA A 305 8.00 6.86 5.69
N ILE A 306 7.94 5.63 6.18
CA ILE A 306 8.57 4.44 5.61
C ILE A 306 7.44 3.49 5.23
N PHE A 307 7.19 3.38 3.93
CA PHE A 307 6.15 2.54 3.33
C PHE A 307 6.74 1.24 2.79
#